data_AF-A0A947LRK1-F1
#
_entry.id   AF-A0A947LRK1-F1
#
_cell.length_a   1.000
_cell.length_b   1.000
_cell.length_c   1.000
_cell.angle_alpha   90.00
_cell.angle_beta   90.00
_cell.angle_gamma   90.00
#
_symmetry.space_group_name_H-M   'P 1'
#
loop_
_entity.id
_entity.type
_entity.pdbx_description
1 polymer ?
#
loop_
_entity_poly.entity_id
_entity_poly.type
_entity_poly.pdbx_seq_one_letter_code
_entity_poly.pdbx_strand_id
1 'polypeptide(L)'
;PNLEKLGYQTAGLLNHDGVYEEFAHTLEQRGGLAGKLQRNQDAPVHMQNFDGSPIYNDHALLSQWWKKRSAQSGGAPVALYYNTISLHDGNRVPGMSSRSSLDTYKPRLVQLMADFDKFITELETAGRPVVVVLVPEHGASLRGDKIQISGMREIPGPRITLVPAAVKLVGMKKAADAPPAAPVVVNQPMSYLGLFTLLGDMLADNPYAATARPLAERLQAPETTPFVSENADVIVMRDAAGKFMMKSGNGEWIPYTY
;
A
#
# COMPACT_ATOMS: atom_id res chain seq x y z
N PRO A 1 2.49 -14.79 -8.12
CA PRO A 1 3.18 -15.97 -8.73
C PRO A 1 4.18 -16.69 -7.81
N ASN A 2 5.19 -16.01 -7.24
CA ASN A 2 6.21 -16.70 -6.42
C ASN A 2 5.65 -17.35 -5.15
N LEU A 3 4.71 -16.68 -4.46
CA LEU A 3 4.05 -17.22 -3.27
C LEU A 3 3.21 -18.48 -3.59
N GLU A 4 2.68 -18.59 -4.81
CA GLU A 4 1.89 -19.77 -5.23
C GLU A 4 2.75 -21.02 -5.33
N LYS A 5 4.02 -20.87 -5.75
CA LYS A 5 5.00 -21.96 -5.74
C LYS A 5 5.32 -22.45 -4.32
N LEU A 6 5.08 -21.61 -3.31
CA LEU A 6 5.21 -21.94 -1.89
C LEU A 6 3.88 -22.42 -1.28
N GLY A 7 2.85 -22.66 -2.10
CA GLY A 7 1.55 -23.16 -1.66
C GLY A 7 0.56 -22.09 -1.19
N TYR A 8 0.83 -20.80 -1.41
CA TYR A 8 -0.16 -19.76 -1.13
C TYR A 8 -1.22 -19.71 -2.23
N GLN A 9 -2.48 -19.57 -1.83
CA GLN A 9 -3.51 -19.04 -2.72
C GLN A 9 -3.30 -17.53 -2.85
N THR A 10 -3.38 -16.98 -4.06
CA THR A 10 -3.34 -15.52 -4.27
C THR A 10 -4.70 -15.00 -4.66
N ALA A 11 -5.05 -13.81 -4.17
CA ALA A 11 -6.32 -13.16 -4.42
C ALA A 11 -6.11 -11.65 -4.57
N GLY A 12 -6.96 -11.00 -5.37
CA GLY A 12 -7.06 -9.55 -5.44
C GLY A 12 -8.41 -9.06 -4.94
N LEU A 13 -8.44 -7.92 -4.28
CA LEU A 13 -9.66 -7.27 -3.80
C LEU A 13 -9.50 -5.76 -3.97
N LEU A 14 -10.50 -5.12 -4.56
CA LEU A 14 -10.49 -3.68 -4.84
C LEU A 14 -11.69 -3.05 -4.13
N ASN A 15 -11.52 -1.89 -3.50
CA ASN A 15 -12.67 -1.15 -2.96
C ASN A 15 -13.41 -0.30 -4.01
N HIS A 16 -13.07 -0.47 -5.27
CA HIS A 16 -13.63 0.22 -6.43
C HIS A 16 -13.81 -0.79 -7.58
N ASP A 17 -14.40 -0.37 -8.69
CA ASP A 17 -14.67 -1.25 -9.84
C ASP A 17 -13.42 -1.62 -10.67
N GLY A 18 -12.33 -0.87 -10.54
CA GLY A 18 -11.09 -1.07 -11.26
C GLY A 18 -11.14 -0.73 -12.75
N VAL A 19 -12.18 -0.02 -13.21
CA VAL A 19 -12.40 0.26 -14.65
C VAL A 19 -11.54 1.43 -15.11
N TYR A 20 -11.40 2.48 -14.30
CA TYR A 20 -10.61 3.64 -14.68
C TYR A 20 -9.16 3.26 -15.02
N GLU A 21 -8.66 3.77 -16.14
CA GLU A 21 -7.35 3.44 -16.73
C GLU A 21 -7.11 1.93 -16.92
N GLU A 22 -8.16 1.13 -17.05
CA GLU A 22 -8.05 -0.33 -17.20
C GLU A 22 -7.26 -0.96 -16.03
N PHE A 23 -7.39 -0.41 -14.82
CA PHE A 23 -6.56 -0.80 -13.66
C PHE A 23 -6.70 -2.29 -13.31
N ALA A 24 -7.93 -2.79 -13.19
CA ALA A 24 -8.20 -4.21 -12.94
C ALA A 24 -7.62 -5.08 -14.04
N HIS A 25 -7.80 -4.69 -15.31
CA HIS A 25 -7.24 -5.40 -16.45
C HIS A 25 -5.70 -5.44 -16.39
N THR A 26 -5.05 -4.33 -16.02
CA THR A 26 -3.60 -4.25 -15.85
C THR A 26 -3.11 -5.19 -14.73
N LEU A 27 -3.83 -5.27 -13.60
CA LEU A 27 -3.52 -6.21 -12.53
C LEU A 27 -3.63 -7.68 -13.00
N GLU A 28 -4.63 -7.99 -13.83
CA GLU A 28 -4.78 -9.33 -14.39
C GLU A 28 -3.66 -9.68 -15.38
N GLN A 29 -3.37 -8.79 -16.33
CA GLN A 29 -2.40 -9.02 -17.40
C GLN A 29 -0.95 -8.96 -16.92
N ARG A 30 -0.64 -8.03 -16.02
CA ARG A 30 0.76 -7.69 -15.64
C ARG A 30 1.03 -7.86 -14.15
N GLY A 31 0.02 -7.73 -13.30
CA GLY A 31 0.14 -7.88 -11.84
C GLY A 31 0.15 -9.33 -11.35
N GLY A 32 -0.05 -10.31 -12.24
CA GLY A 32 -0.11 -11.73 -11.88
C GLY A 32 -1.41 -12.13 -11.15
N LEU A 33 -2.47 -11.34 -11.31
CA LEU A 33 -3.79 -11.54 -10.71
C LEU A 33 -4.86 -12.04 -11.69
N ALA A 34 -4.47 -12.58 -12.86
CA ALA A 34 -5.39 -13.10 -13.87
C ALA A 34 -6.43 -14.08 -13.28
N GLY A 35 -7.72 -13.70 -13.32
CA GLY A 35 -8.83 -14.51 -12.80
C GLY A 35 -8.91 -14.57 -11.26
N LYS A 36 -8.18 -13.69 -10.55
CA LYS A 36 -8.06 -13.72 -9.08
C LYS A 36 -8.70 -12.52 -8.39
N LEU A 37 -9.22 -11.56 -9.16
CA LEU A 37 -9.95 -10.43 -8.61
C LEU A 37 -11.30 -10.90 -8.05
N GLN A 38 -11.53 -10.62 -6.77
CA GLN A 38 -12.74 -11.01 -6.06
C GLN A 38 -13.78 -9.91 -6.12
N ARG A 39 -15.06 -10.32 -6.05
CA ARG A 39 -16.20 -9.40 -6.05
C ARG A 39 -16.24 -8.58 -4.76
N ASN A 40 -16.54 -7.28 -4.89
CA ASN A 40 -16.54 -6.29 -3.81
C ASN A 40 -17.92 -5.69 -3.48
N GLN A 41 -18.93 -5.95 -4.32
CA GLN A 41 -20.25 -5.30 -4.28
C GLN A 41 -21.11 -5.64 -3.05
N ASP A 42 -20.69 -6.59 -2.22
CA ASP A 42 -21.38 -6.95 -0.98
C ASP A 42 -21.10 -5.96 0.17
N ALA A 43 -20.09 -5.09 0.03
CA ALA A 43 -19.76 -4.06 1.00
C ALA A 43 -20.61 -2.80 0.78
N PRO A 44 -20.92 -2.03 1.85
CA PRO A 44 -21.62 -0.76 1.70
C PRO A 44 -20.75 0.26 0.95
N VAL A 45 -21.39 1.07 0.11
CA VAL A 45 -20.75 2.20 -0.55
C VAL A 45 -20.46 3.29 0.49
N HIS A 46 -19.22 3.75 0.54
CA HIS A 46 -18.74 4.78 1.46
C HIS A 46 -18.56 6.14 0.77
N MET A 47 -18.07 6.15 -0.47
CA MET A 47 -17.87 7.34 -1.28
C MET A 47 -18.21 7.05 -2.74
N GLN A 48 -18.22 8.09 -3.58
CA GLN A 48 -18.18 7.92 -5.04
C GLN A 48 -16.83 8.39 -5.55
N ASN A 49 -16.31 7.72 -6.57
CA ASN A 49 -15.14 8.14 -7.32
C ASN A 49 -15.46 9.40 -8.15
N PHE A 50 -14.45 10.02 -8.76
CA PHE A 50 -14.64 11.25 -9.56
C PHE A 50 -15.57 11.04 -10.77
N ASP A 51 -15.52 9.85 -11.37
CA ASP A 51 -16.39 9.38 -12.47
C ASP A 51 -17.80 8.95 -12.02
N GLY A 52 -18.06 8.92 -10.71
CA GLY A 52 -19.33 8.54 -10.10
C GLY A 52 -19.46 7.06 -9.74
N SER A 53 -18.46 6.22 -10.04
CA SER A 53 -18.47 4.81 -9.64
C SER A 53 -18.38 4.66 -8.11
N PRO A 54 -18.87 3.55 -7.53
CA PRO A 54 -18.88 3.37 -6.08
C PRO A 54 -17.48 3.10 -5.52
N ILE A 55 -17.18 3.69 -4.37
CA ILE A 55 -16.06 3.33 -3.51
C ILE A 55 -16.63 2.69 -2.25
N TYR A 56 -16.32 1.43 -2.02
CA TYR A 56 -16.81 0.62 -0.91
C TYR A 56 -16.03 0.90 0.37
N ASN A 57 -16.70 0.74 1.53
CA ASN A 57 -16.06 0.92 2.82
C ASN A 57 -14.92 -0.09 3.05
N ASP A 58 -13.73 0.40 3.35
CA ASP A 58 -12.51 -0.40 3.48
C ASP A 58 -12.61 -1.47 4.59
N HIS A 59 -13.07 -1.07 5.79
CA HIS A 59 -13.23 -1.99 6.91
C HIS A 59 -14.25 -3.09 6.60
N ALA A 60 -15.45 -2.70 6.17
CA ALA A 60 -16.52 -3.66 5.88
C ALA A 60 -16.10 -4.67 4.82
N LEU A 61 -15.43 -4.23 3.75
CA LEU A 61 -14.99 -5.09 2.67
C LEU A 61 -13.91 -6.09 3.14
N LEU A 62 -12.87 -5.62 3.85
CA LEU A 62 -11.81 -6.46 4.40
C LEU A 62 -12.34 -7.43 5.45
N SER A 63 -13.24 -7.00 6.34
CA SER A 63 -13.86 -7.84 7.35
C SER A 63 -14.76 -8.92 6.75
N GLN A 64 -15.52 -8.60 5.71
CA GLN A 64 -16.32 -9.60 4.97
C GLN A 64 -15.43 -10.65 4.32
N TRP A 65 -14.34 -10.22 3.66
CA TRP A 65 -13.35 -11.11 3.08
C TRP A 65 -12.73 -12.03 4.15
N TRP A 66 -12.31 -11.47 5.28
CA TRP A 66 -11.70 -12.22 6.37
C TRP A 66 -12.65 -13.25 6.98
N LYS A 67 -13.93 -12.91 7.17
CA LYS A 67 -14.96 -13.83 7.66
C LYS A 67 -15.18 -15.00 6.70
N LYS A 68 -15.33 -14.71 5.40
CA LYS A 68 -15.46 -15.74 4.34
C LYS A 68 -14.25 -16.68 4.36
N ARG A 69 -13.03 -16.12 4.46
CA ARG A 69 -11.79 -16.90 4.54
C ARG A 69 -11.67 -17.73 5.82
N SER A 70 -12.07 -17.19 6.96
CA SER A 70 -11.97 -17.87 8.25
C SER A 70 -12.94 -19.03 8.39
N ALA A 71 -14.07 -19.00 7.68
CA ALA A 71 -15.01 -20.11 7.59
C ALA A 71 -14.48 -21.30 6.76
N GLN A 72 -13.44 -21.11 5.95
CA GLN A 72 -12.81 -22.17 5.16
C GLN A 72 -11.77 -22.93 6.01
N SER A 73 -12.20 -23.99 6.68
CA SER A 73 -11.33 -24.90 7.44
C SER A 73 -10.28 -25.57 6.56
N GLY A 74 -9.03 -25.66 7.04
CA GLY A 74 -7.95 -26.38 6.36
C GLY A 74 -7.42 -25.74 5.07
N GLY A 75 -7.89 -24.55 4.68
CA GLY A 75 -7.44 -23.87 3.47
C GLY A 75 -5.97 -23.44 3.53
N ALA A 76 -5.28 -23.54 2.39
CA ALA A 76 -3.92 -23.06 2.17
C ALA A 76 -3.70 -21.60 2.62
N PRO A 77 -2.47 -21.19 2.99
CA PRO A 77 -2.20 -19.80 3.32
C PRO A 77 -2.59 -18.88 2.14
N VAL A 78 -3.01 -17.65 2.43
CA VAL A 78 -3.49 -16.72 1.40
C VAL A 78 -2.63 -15.47 1.39
N ALA A 79 -2.28 -15.00 0.19
CA ALA A 79 -1.72 -13.69 -0.05
C ALA A 79 -2.77 -12.83 -0.78
N LEU A 80 -3.30 -11.84 -0.07
CA LEU A 80 -4.27 -10.89 -0.61
C LEU A 80 -3.55 -9.63 -1.09
N TYR A 81 -3.75 -9.27 -2.36
CA TYR A 81 -3.53 -7.92 -2.84
C TYR A 81 -4.81 -7.11 -2.63
N TYR A 82 -4.75 -6.07 -1.81
CA TYR A 82 -5.86 -5.15 -1.60
C TYR A 82 -5.50 -3.78 -2.13
N ASN A 83 -6.31 -3.22 -3.03
CA ASN A 83 -6.18 -1.83 -3.47
C ASN A 83 -7.37 -1.00 -3.01
N THR A 84 -7.07 0.20 -2.52
CA THR A 84 -8.05 1.19 -2.13
C THR A 84 -7.74 2.53 -2.76
N ILE A 85 -8.77 3.16 -3.33
CA ILE A 85 -8.69 4.51 -3.89
C ILE A 85 -9.35 5.54 -2.98
N SER A 86 -9.56 5.24 -1.69
CA SER A 86 -10.24 6.13 -0.74
C SER A 86 -9.59 7.52 -0.63
N LEU A 87 -8.29 7.64 -0.95
CA LEU A 87 -7.55 8.91 -0.94
C LEU A 87 -7.36 9.54 -2.32
N HIS A 88 -7.92 8.96 -3.39
CA HIS A 88 -7.80 9.51 -4.73
C HIS A 88 -8.44 10.90 -4.84
N ASP A 89 -7.90 11.73 -5.73
CA ASP A 89 -8.46 13.07 -5.96
C ASP A 89 -9.84 13.00 -6.63
N GLY A 90 -10.69 13.99 -6.36
CA GLY A 90 -12.04 14.08 -6.92
C GLY A 90 -13.07 13.15 -6.28
N ASN A 91 -12.68 12.29 -5.32
CA ASN A 91 -13.62 11.48 -4.56
C ASN A 91 -14.67 12.35 -3.87
N ARG A 92 -15.93 11.92 -3.99
CA ARG A 92 -17.10 12.60 -3.46
C ARG A 92 -17.47 11.99 -2.12
N VAL A 93 -17.24 12.76 -1.06
CA VAL A 93 -17.56 12.34 0.31
C VAL A 93 -19.03 12.68 0.63
N PRO A 94 -19.86 11.71 1.06
CA PRO A 94 -21.23 12.00 1.47
C PRO A 94 -21.28 13.07 2.56
N GLY A 95 -22.21 14.04 2.42
CA GLY A 95 -22.37 15.13 3.37
C GLY A 95 -21.35 16.27 3.25
N MET A 96 -20.37 16.20 2.34
CA MET A 96 -19.46 17.31 2.04
C MET A 96 -19.80 17.95 0.70
N SER A 97 -19.95 19.27 0.69
CA SER A 97 -20.18 20.05 -0.54
C SER A 97 -18.90 20.27 -1.34
N SER A 98 -17.74 20.36 -0.68
CA SER A 98 -16.46 20.54 -1.36
C SER A 98 -16.08 19.29 -2.16
N ARG A 99 -15.57 19.54 -3.38
CA ARG A 99 -14.96 18.54 -4.26
C ARG A 99 -13.44 18.57 -4.24
N SER A 100 -12.84 19.53 -3.53
CA SER A 100 -11.40 19.70 -3.46
C SER A 100 -10.78 18.66 -2.52
N SER A 101 -9.71 17.99 -2.96
CA SER A 101 -8.93 17.14 -2.05
C SER A 101 -8.27 17.91 -0.93
N LEU A 102 -7.98 19.21 -1.10
CA LEU A 102 -7.43 20.02 0.00
C LEU A 102 -8.36 20.04 1.22
N ASP A 103 -9.67 20.12 0.98
CA ASP A 103 -10.67 20.17 2.04
C ASP A 103 -11.05 18.78 2.55
N THR A 104 -11.10 17.80 1.65
CA THR A 104 -11.67 16.47 1.93
C THR A 104 -10.63 15.40 2.24
N TYR A 105 -9.35 15.60 1.99
CA TYR A 105 -8.34 14.55 2.17
C TYR A 105 -8.17 14.16 3.64
N LYS A 106 -8.03 15.14 4.54
CA LYS A 106 -7.84 14.87 5.97
C LYS A 106 -8.95 13.98 6.56
N PRO A 107 -10.26 14.29 6.41
CA PRO A 107 -11.29 13.41 6.94
C PRO A 107 -11.29 12.01 6.29
N ARG A 108 -11.02 11.90 4.98
CA ARG A 108 -10.87 10.60 4.31
C ARG A 108 -9.70 9.78 4.84
N LEU A 109 -8.54 10.42 5.08
CA LEU A 109 -7.38 9.78 5.69
C LEU A 109 -7.68 9.28 7.10
N VAL A 110 -8.32 10.11 7.93
CA VAL A 110 -8.72 9.70 9.29
C VAL A 110 -9.63 8.48 9.25
N GLN A 111 -10.62 8.47 8.35
CA GLN A 111 -11.51 7.33 8.19
C GLN A 111 -10.78 6.08 7.71
N LEU A 112 -9.92 6.19 6.69
CA LEU A 112 -9.15 5.04 6.17
C LEU A 112 -8.24 4.43 7.24
N MET A 113 -7.55 5.27 8.01
CA MET A 113 -6.69 4.78 9.10
C MET A 113 -7.50 4.13 10.22
N ALA A 114 -8.68 4.68 10.56
CA ALA A 114 -9.59 4.05 11.53
C ALA A 114 -10.12 2.71 11.04
N ASP A 115 -10.41 2.58 9.74
CA ASP A 115 -10.88 1.34 9.13
C ASP A 115 -9.79 0.27 9.12
N PHE A 116 -8.53 0.64 8.81
CA PHE A 116 -7.38 -0.25 8.94
C PHE A 116 -7.10 -0.66 10.38
N ASP A 117 -7.20 0.25 11.35
CA ASP A 117 -6.99 -0.05 12.76
C ASP A 117 -8.01 -1.06 13.30
N LYS A 118 -9.30 -0.87 12.95
CA LYS A 118 -10.35 -1.85 13.26
C LYS A 118 -10.07 -3.21 12.63
N PHE A 119 -9.71 -3.25 11.35
CA PHE A 119 -9.40 -4.50 10.68
C PHE A 119 -8.19 -5.21 11.32
N ILE A 120 -7.12 -4.49 11.63
CA ILE A 120 -5.95 -5.04 12.33
C ILE A 120 -6.35 -5.59 13.69
N THR A 121 -7.21 -4.89 14.44
CA THR A 121 -7.75 -5.37 15.72
C THR A 121 -8.53 -6.68 15.55
N GLU A 122 -9.31 -6.84 14.48
CA GLU A 122 -9.99 -8.10 14.16
C GLU A 122 -9.01 -9.25 13.88
N LEU A 123 -7.92 -8.97 13.14
CA LEU A 123 -6.85 -9.94 12.87
C LEU A 123 -6.12 -10.35 14.16
N GLU A 124 -5.81 -9.38 15.03
CA GLU A 124 -5.20 -9.62 16.35
C GLU A 124 -6.11 -10.49 17.22
N THR A 125 -7.41 -10.17 17.27
CA THR A 125 -8.41 -10.94 18.02
C THR A 125 -8.55 -12.37 17.50
N ALA A 126 -8.42 -12.58 16.19
CA ALA A 126 -8.45 -13.91 15.60
C ALA A 126 -7.23 -14.76 15.98
N GLY A 127 -6.14 -14.15 16.46
CA GLY A 127 -4.95 -14.84 16.96
C GLY A 127 -4.16 -15.62 15.91
N ARG A 128 -4.41 -15.38 14.61
CA ARG A 128 -3.73 -16.07 13.51
C ARG A 128 -2.49 -15.29 13.07
N PRO A 129 -1.39 -15.96 12.68
CA PRO A 129 -0.25 -15.31 12.05
C PRO A 129 -0.66 -14.61 10.76
N VAL A 130 -0.51 -13.28 10.70
CA VAL A 130 -0.76 -12.48 9.50
C VAL A 130 0.31 -11.39 9.36
N VAL A 131 0.91 -11.29 8.18
CA VAL A 131 1.78 -10.18 7.82
C VAL A 131 0.94 -9.16 7.06
N VAL A 132 0.77 -7.97 7.63
CA VAL A 132 0.12 -6.84 6.97
C VAL A 132 1.19 -5.94 6.38
N VAL A 133 1.09 -5.65 5.09
CA VAL A 133 1.99 -4.74 4.38
C VAL A 133 1.17 -3.59 3.82
N LEU A 134 1.48 -2.38 4.26
CA LEU A 134 0.91 -1.15 3.73
C LEU A 134 1.95 -0.47 2.82
N VAL A 135 1.63 -0.32 1.55
CA VAL A 135 2.48 0.36 0.56
C VAL A 135 1.60 1.31 -0.25
N PRO A 136 1.63 2.62 0.00
CA PRO A 136 0.96 3.58 -0.85
C PRO A 136 1.55 3.55 -2.27
N GLU A 137 0.71 3.68 -3.29
CA GLU A 137 1.16 3.73 -4.68
C GLU A 137 2.03 4.96 -4.95
N HIS A 138 1.49 6.13 -4.59
CA HIS A 138 2.16 7.43 -4.60
C HIS A 138 1.36 8.42 -3.73
N GLY A 139 1.90 9.60 -3.50
CA GLY A 139 1.26 10.71 -2.80
C GLY A 139 0.22 11.42 -3.66
N ALA A 140 -0.75 12.07 -3.01
CA ALA A 140 -1.85 12.78 -3.69
C ALA A 140 -1.50 14.22 -4.11
N SER A 141 -0.23 14.65 -3.99
CA SER A 141 0.21 16.02 -4.30
C SER A 141 -0.63 17.12 -3.63
N LEU A 142 -1.04 16.92 -2.36
CA LEU A 142 -1.86 17.88 -1.61
C LEU A 142 -1.19 19.24 -1.38
N ARG A 143 0.13 19.27 -1.47
CA ARG A 143 0.90 20.51 -1.43
C ARG A 143 1.68 20.55 -2.72
N GLY A 144 1.36 21.54 -3.54
CA GLY A 144 2.19 21.85 -4.71
C GLY A 144 3.61 22.25 -4.32
N ASP A 145 4.43 22.43 -5.34
CA ASP A 145 5.78 22.96 -5.26
C ASP A 145 5.96 24.13 -6.25
N LYS A 146 7.20 24.54 -6.47
CA LYS A 146 7.52 25.66 -7.37
C LYS A 146 7.26 25.35 -8.85
N ILE A 147 7.08 24.08 -9.22
CA ILE A 147 7.03 23.57 -10.59
C ILE A 147 5.64 22.98 -10.89
N GLN A 148 5.01 22.25 -9.96
CA GLN A 148 3.66 21.71 -10.12
C GLN A 148 2.72 22.19 -9.00
N ILE A 149 1.51 22.62 -9.37
CA ILE A 149 0.46 23.04 -8.43
C ILE A 149 -0.12 21.84 -7.67
N SER A 150 -0.86 22.09 -6.60
CA SER A 150 -1.54 21.02 -5.84
C SER A 150 -2.43 20.16 -6.74
N GLY A 151 -2.40 18.85 -6.52
CA GLY A 151 -3.18 17.84 -7.28
C GLY A 151 -2.48 17.34 -8.55
N MET A 152 -1.60 18.15 -9.15
CA MET A 152 -0.78 17.74 -10.30
C MET A 152 0.29 16.73 -9.88
N ARG A 153 0.50 15.71 -10.73
CA ARG A 153 1.37 14.55 -10.51
C ARG A 153 2.19 14.15 -11.74
N GLU A 154 2.34 15.07 -12.69
CA GLU A 154 3.02 14.90 -13.97
C GLU A 154 4.54 14.78 -13.79
N ILE A 155 5.09 15.35 -12.71
CA ILE A 155 6.49 15.14 -12.33
C ILE A 155 6.49 14.22 -11.10
N PRO A 156 7.05 13.00 -11.19
CA PRO A 156 7.05 12.04 -10.09
C PRO A 156 8.13 12.36 -9.04
N GLY A 157 8.13 13.61 -8.55
CA GLY A 157 9.10 14.11 -7.58
C GLY A 157 8.96 13.47 -6.19
N PRO A 158 9.98 13.63 -5.32
CA PRO A 158 10.01 13.02 -3.99
C PRO A 158 8.83 13.34 -3.06
N ARG A 159 8.15 14.48 -3.22
CA ARG A 159 6.93 14.78 -2.43
C ARG A 159 5.74 13.87 -2.76
N ILE A 160 5.78 13.25 -3.93
CA ILE A 160 4.78 12.30 -4.43
C ILE A 160 5.29 10.87 -4.22
N THR A 161 6.58 10.59 -4.48
CA THR A 161 7.07 9.21 -4.54
C THR A 161 7.74 8.70 -3.26
N LEU A 162 8.09 9.58 -2.32
CA LEU A 162 8.50 9.14 -0.97
C LEU A 162 7.26 8.94 -0.11
N VAL A 163 6.88 7.67 0.04
CA VAL A 163 5.65 7.25 0.72
C VAL A 163 5.94 6.50 2.02
N PRO A 164 5.06 6.59 3.04
CA PRO A 164 5.20 5.82 4.26
C PRO A 164 4.76 4.37 4.01
N ALA A 165 5.72 3.47 3.80
CA ALA A 165 5.48 2.02 3.79
C ALA A 165 5.64 1.42 5.19
N ALA A 166 4.84 0.42 5.52
CA ALA A 166 4.89 -0.24 6.82
C ALA A 166 4.61 -1.75 6.71
N VAL A 167 5.24 -2.52 7.60
CA VAL A 167 4.97 -3.95 7.78
C VAL A 167 4.61 -4.21 9.24
N LYS A 168 3.52 -4.91 9.48
CA LYS A 168 3.08 -5.33 10.81
C LYS A 168 2.92 -6.85 10.86
N LEU A 169 3.60 -7.48 11.83
CA LEU A 169 3.38 -8.88 12.18
C LEU A 169 2.25 -8.97 13.21
N VAL A 170 1.10 -9.46 12.76
CA VAL A 170 -0.09 -9.70 13.59
C VAL A 170 -0.11 -11.15 14.06
N GLY A 171 -0.57 -11.38 15.30
CA GLY A 171 -0.64 -12.72 15.90
C GLY A 171 0.67 -13.18 16.55
N MET A 172 1.61 -12.27 16.79
CA MET A 172 2.82 -12.56 17.57
C MET A 172 2.46 -12.91 19.02
N LYS A 173 3.06 -13.96 19.57
CA LYS A 173 2.92 -14.26 21.00
C LYS A 173 3.57 -13.14 21.81
N LYS A 174 2.77 -12.30 22.45
CA LYS A 174 3.28 -11.31 23.39
C LYS A 174 3.79 -12.02 24.65
N ALA A 175 5.01 -11.72 25.08
CA ALA A 175 5.39 -12.00 26.46
C ALA A 175 4.49 -11.13 27.36
N ALA A 176 4.01 -11.70 28.47
CA ALA A 176 2.98 -11.09 29.32
C ALA A 176 3.30 -9.66 29.80
N ASP A 177 4.58 -9.34 29.92
CA ASP A 177 5.08 -8.06 30.45
C ASP A 177 5.91 -7.25 29.43
N ALA A 178 5.85 -7.58 28.13
CA ALA A 178 6.59 -6.82 27.13
C ALA A 178 5.96 -5.42 26.93
N PRO A 179 6.73 -4.32 27.06
CA PRO A 179 6.22 -2.99 26.73
C PRO A 179 5.80 -2.93 25.26
N PRO A 180 4.88 -2.01 24.87
CA PRO A 180 4.58 -1.77 23.47
C PRO A 180 5.87 -1.49 22.70
N ALA A 181 6.21 -2.37 21.75
CA ALA A 181 7.42 -2.18 20.96
C ALA A 181 7.22 -0.97 20.04
N ALA A 182 8.14 -0.01 20.12
CA ALA A 182 8.22 1.05 19.12
C ALA A 182 8.46 0.43 17.73
N PRO A 183 7.94 1.03 16.65
CA PRO A 183 8.23 0.56 15.30
C PRO A 183 9.74 0.56 15.03
N VAL A 184 10.23 -0.49 14.36
CA VAL A 184 11.59 -0.47 13.81
C VAL A 184 11.59 0.50 12.63
N VAL A 185 12.29 1.63 12.77
CA VAL A 185 12.39 2.65 11.72
C VAL A 185 13.55 2.31 10.79
N VAL A 186 13.28 2.22 9.49
CA VAL A 186 14.28 2.01 8.45
C VAL A 186 14.48 3.32 7.69
N ASN A 187 15.69 3.88 7.76
CA ASN A 187 16.02 5.17 7.14
C ASN A 187 16.80 5.01 5.83
N GLN A 188 17.20 3.78 5.50
CA GLN A 188 17.92 3.44 4.29
C GLN A 188 16.99 3.59 3.06
N PRO A 189 17.51 4.01 1.90
CA PRO A 189 16.71 4.10 0.68
C PRO A 189 16.16 2.73 0.29
N MET A 190 14.83 2.57 0.33
CA MET A 190 14.17 1.31 0.02
C MET A 190 13.08 1.52 -1.03
N SER A 191 12.89 0.48 -1.84
CA SER A 191 11.76 0.32 -2.75
C SER A 191 11.24 -1.12 -2.65
N TYR A 192 10.43 -1.56 -3.62
CA TYR A 192 9.78 -2.87 -3.64
C TYR A 192 10.74 -4.05 -3.46
N LEU A 193 11.98 -3.94 -3.95
CA LEU A 193 12.98 -5.01 -3.81
C LEU A 193 13.33 -5.27 -2.33
N GLY A 194 13.55 -4.23 -1.53
CA GLY A 194 13.88 -4.40 -0.11
C GLY A 194 12.71 -4.94 0.71
N LEU A 195 11.47 -4.62 0.32
CA LEU A 195 10.30 -5.29 0.89
C LEU A 195 10.21 -6.76 0.47
N PHE A 196 10.49 -7.05 -0.80
CA PHE A 196 10.50 -8.42 -1.32
C PHE A 196 11.54 -9.30 -0.60
N THR A 197 12.75 -8.79 -0.38
CA THR A 197 13.81 -9.53 0.34
C THR A 197 13.44 -9.74 1.81
N LEU A 198 12.85 -8.75 2.47
CA LEU A 198 12.34 -8.90 3.84
C LEU A 198 11.28 -10.00 3.95
N LEU A 199 10.30 -10.02 3.03
CA LEU A 199 9.27 -11.06 3.00
C LEU A 199 9.85 -12.44 2.68
N GLY A 200 10.84 -12.51 1.78
CA GLY A 200 11.58 -13.74 1.49
C GLY A 200 12.33 -14.27 2.72
N ASP A 201 13.00 -13.40 3.46
CA ASP A 201 13.69 -13.71 4.71
C ASP A 201 12.72 -14.21 5.79
N MET A 202 11.52 -13.61 5.91
CA MET A 202 10.46 -14.08 6.81
C MET A 202 9.88 -15.45 6.42
N LEU A 203 9.81 -15.75 5.12
CA LEU A 203 9.34 -17.05 4.65
C LEU A 203 10.39 -18.15 4.87
N ALA A 204 11.67 -17.82 4.73
CA ALA A 204 12.77 -18.74 4.97
C ALA A 204 13.02 -18.98 6.47
N ASP A 205 12.92 -17.94 7.28
CA ASP A 205 13.05 -17.96 8.73
C ASP A 205 11.77 -17.40 9.37
N ASN A 206 10.86 -18.29 9.76
CA ASN A 206 9.51 -17.96 10.22
C ASN A 206 9.52 -16.97 11.41
N PRO A 207 9.01 -15.74 11.26
CA PRO A 207 9.06 -14.73 12.31
C PRO A 207 8.16 -15.05 13.52
N TYR A 208 7.26 -16.03 13.40
CA TYR A 208 6.36 -16.47 14.48
C TYR A 208 6.93 -17.62 15.32
N ALA A 209 8.10 -18.17 14.94
CA ALA A 209 8.77 -19.20 15.72
C ALA A 209 9.32 -18.62 17.05
N ALA A 210 9.39 -19.45 18.10
CA ALA A 210 9.94 -19.02 19.39
C ALA A 210 11.42 -18.61 19.32
N THR A 211 12.14 -19.13 18.33
CA THR A 211 13.57 -18.87 18.06
C THR A 211 13.78 -17.87 16.92
N ALA A 212 12.73 -17.16 16.48
CA ALA A 212 12.82 -16.27 15.35
C ALA A 212 13.78 -15.11 15.60
N ARG A 213 14.60 -14.77 14.59
CA ARG A 213 15.42 -13.56 14.63
C ARG A 213 14.54 -12.30 14.74
N PRO A 214 14.88 -11.34 15.63
CA PRO A 214 14.14 -10.08 15.76
C PRO A 214 14.09 -9.27 14.46
N LEU A 215 13.01 -8.52 14.25
CA LEU A 215 12.86 -7.65 13.07
C LEU A 215 14.01 -6.64 12.92
N ALA A 216 14.49 -6.09 14.04
CA ALA A 216 15.60 -5.14 14.03
C ALA A 216 16.89 -5.77 13.48
N GLU A 217 17.13 -7.06 13.72
CA GLU A 217 18.29 -7.79 13.19
C GLU A 217 18.15 -8.02 11.69
N ARG A 218 16.97 -8.44 11.23
CA ARG A 218 16.67 -8.63 9.79
C ARG A 218 16.82 -7.36 8.96
N LEU A 219 16.68 -6.20 9.61
CA LEU A 219 16.73 -4.87 8.98
C LEU A 219 18.03 -4.09 9.28
N GLN A 220 19.09 -4.74 9.78
CA GLN A 220 20.38 -4.07 9.99
C GLN A 220 21.04 -3.64 8.68
N ALA A 221 20.89 -4.44 7.63
CA ALA A 221 21.44 -4.18 6.30
C ALA A 221 20.39 -4.51 5.22
N PRO A 222 19.30 -3.72 5.13
CA PRO A 222 18.24 -4.00 4.15
C PRO A 222 18.77 -3.78 2.73
N GLU A 223 18.20 -4.50 1.78
CA GLU A 223 18.47 -4.26 0.36
C GLU A 223 18.02 -2.84 0.00
N THR A 224 18.94 -2.04 -0.53
CA THR A 224 18.69 -0.62 -0.83
C THR A 224 18.41 -0.40 -2.30
N THR A 225 17.65 0.64 -2.62
CA THR A 225 17.37 1.04 -4.00
C THR A 225 17.62 2.54 -4.15
N PRO A 226 18.47 2.97 -5.10
CA PRO A 226 18.63 4.38 -5.40
C PRO A 226 17.30 5.04 -5.75
N PHE A 227 17.15 6.33 -5.43
CA PHE A 227 15.95 7.05 -5.78
C PHE A 227 15.91 7.29 -7.30
N VAL A 228 14.97 6.61 -7.95
CA VAL A 228 14.54 6.84 -9.33
C VAL A 228 13.03 6.70 -9.37
N SER A 229 12.36 7.65 -10.00
CA SER A 229 10.92 7.62 -10.23
C SER A 229 10.63 8.07 -11.64
N GLU A 230 9.70 7.40 -12.30
CA GLU A 230 9.44 7.57 -13.72
C GLU A 230 7.94 7.41 -13.99
N ASN A 231 7.45 8.23 -14.92
CA ASN A 231 6.20 8.00 -15.64
C ASN A 231 6.49 7.99 -17.15
N ALA A 232 5.46 8.03 -17.99
CA ALA A 232 5.65 7.96 -19.45
C ALA A 232 6.56 9.06 -20.02
N ASP A 233 6.61 10.23 -19.38
CA ASP A 233 7.21 11.44 -19.96
C ASP A 233 8.37 12.01 -19.14
N VAL A 234 8.46 11.71 -17.84
CA VAL A 234 9.39 12.35 -16.91
C VAL A 234 10.06 11.33 -16.01
N ILE A 235 11.38 11.45 -15.90
CA ILE A 235 12.21 10.73 -14.94
C ILE A 235 12.73 11.73 -13.92
N VAL A 236 12.65 11.39 -12.64
CA VAL A 236 13.31 12.09 -11.53
C VAL A 236 14.25 11.12 -10.84
N MET A 237 15.50 11.54 -10.61
CA MET A 237 16.49 10.74 -9.90
C MET A 237 17.26 11.58 -8.89
N ARG A 238 17.92 10.90 -7.95
CA ARG A 238 18.89 11.54 -7.06
C ARG A 238 20.31 11.26 -7.56
N ASP A 239 21.08 12.31 -7.83
CA ASP A 239 22.47 12.19 -8.28
C ASP A 239 23.42 11.77 -7.14
N ALA A 240 24.70 11.54 -7.49
CA ALA A 240 25.73 11.18 -6.52
C ALA A 240 26.02 12.26 -5.47
N ALA A 241 25.70 13.53 -5.76
CA ALA A 241 25.80 14.65 -4.82
C ALA A 241 24.56 14.79 -3.92
N GLY A 242 23.57 13.91 -4.08
CA GLY A 242 22.34 13.89 -3.31
C GLY A 242 21.28 14.90 -3.78
N LYS A 243 21.46 15.52 -4.94
CA LYS A 243 20.52 16.48 -5.54
C LYS A 243 19.50 15.76 -6.42
N PHE A 244 18.28 16.29 -6.45
CA PHE A 244 17.25 15.79 -7.36
C PHE A 244 17.42 16.41 -8.75
N MET A 245 17.39 15.55 -9.77
CA MET A 245 17.48 15.90 -11.18
C MET A 245 16.24 15.37 -11.88
N MET A 246 15.72 16.11 -12.85
CA MET A 246 14.63 15.65 -13.70
C MET A 246 15.01 15.71 -15.17
N LYS A 247 14.41 14.83 -15.96
CA LYS A 247 14.51 14.80 -17.42
C LYS A 247 13.12 14.54 -17.98
N SER A 248 12.71 15.31 -18.99
CA SER A 248 11.48 15.06 -19.75
C SER A 248 11.82 14.54 -21.15
N GLY A 249 11.26 13.39 -21.54
CA GLY A 249 11.53 12.71 -22.79
C GLY A 249 13.03 12.56 -23.08
N ASN A 250 13.45 13.03 -24.26
CA ASN A 250 14.86 13.05 -24.68
C ASN A 250 15.59 14.37 -24.35
N GLY A 251 15.01 15.21 -23.50
CA GLY A 251 15.60 16.48 -23.08
C GLY A 251 16.84 16.33 -22.19
N GLU A 252 17.39 17.46 -21.76
CA GLU A 252 18.53 17.49 -20.85
C GLU A 252 18.10 17.22 -19.39
N TRP A 253 19.04 16.73 -18.60
CA TRP A 253 18.87 16.65 -17.15
C TRP A 253 19.00 18.05 -16.54
N ILE A 254 17.96 18.48 -15.82
CA ILE A 254 17.94 19.77 -15.13
C ILE A 254 17.74 19.57 -13.62
N PRO A 255 18.26 20.48 -12.77
CA PRO A 255 17.99 20.42 -11.33
C PRO A 255 16.50 20.54 -11.02
N TYR A 256 15.97 19.63 -10.20
CA TYR A 256 14.59 19.67 -9.72
C TYR A 256 14.55 20.25 -8.30
N THR A 257 14.12 21.51 -8.18
CA THR A 257 14.04 22.25 -6.91
C THR A 257 12.58 22.49 -6.53
N TYR A 258 12.10 21.83 -5.46
CA TYR A 258 10.69 21.76 -5.05
C TYR A 258 10.44 22.23 -3.61
#